data_AF-A0A927LMH9-F1
#
_entry.id   AF-A0A927LMH9-F1
#
_cell.length_a   1.000
_cell.length_b   1.000
_cell.length_c   1.000
_cell.angle_alpha   90.00
_cell.angle_beta   90.00
_cell.angle_gamma   90.00
#
_symmetry.space_group_name_H-M   'P 1'
#
loop_
_entity.id
_entity.type
_entity.pdbx_description
1 polymer ?
#
loop_
_entity_poly.entity_id
_entity_poly.type
_entity_poly.pdbx_seq_one_letter_code
_entity_poly.pdbx_strand_id
1 'polypeptide(L)' 'MAQSKAKKARARRVREGGLNPELQRLQWNGLVPVERKTPTLTEKKDRLHRKHKQKWNRTLQSSDGSIFYFGA' A
#
# COMPACT_ATOMS: atom_id res chain seq x y z
N MET A 1 -14.90 10.43 -30.43
CA MET A 1 -14.07 11.13 -29.41
C MET A 1 -12.92 11.84 -30.11
N ALA A 2 -12.94 13.18 -30.17
CA ALA A 2 -11.86 13.92 -30.79
C ALA A 2 -10.58 13.82 -29.93
N GLN A 3 -9.42 13.66 -30.58
CA GLN A 3 -8.14 13.75 -29.86
C GLN A 3 -7.94 15.17 -29.31
N SER A 4 -7.47 15.26 -28.06
CA SER A 4 -7.15 16.56 -27.46
C SER A 4 -6.08 17.30 -28.25
N LYS A 5 -6.11 18.64 -28.22
CA LYS A 5 -5.10 19.49 -28.87
C LYS A 5 -3.68 19.11 -28.42
N ALA A 6 -3.51 18.80 -27.14
CA ALA A 6 -2.23 18.37 -26.58
C ALA A 6 -1.72 17.04 -27.18
N LYS A 7 -2.60 16.05 -27.39
CA LYS A 7 -2.20 14.77 -28.00
C LYS A 7 -1.76 14.95 -29.45
N LYS A 8 -2.48 15.79 -30.22
CA LYS A 8 -2.11 16.12 -31.60
C LYS A 8 -0.74 16.81 -31.69
N ALA A 9 -0.47 17.77 -30.79
CA ALA A 9 0.81 18.45 -30.74
C ALA A 9 1.99 17.51 -30.42
N ARG A 10 1.79 16.56 -29.49
CA ARG A 10 2.81 15.54 -29.19
C ARG A 10 3.10 14.64 -30.39
N ALA A 11 2.05 14.15 -31.05
CA ALA A 11 2.20 13.31 -32.24
C ALA A 11 2.92 14.03 -33.39
N ARG A 12 2.67 15.33 -33.57
CA ARG A 12 3.38 16.16 -34.54
C ARG A 12 4.88 16.23 -34.24
N ARG A 13 5.28 16.55 -33.01
CA ARG A 13 6.69 16.63 -32.62
C ARG A 13 7.44 15.32 -32.80
N VAL A 14 6.80 14.19 -32.49
CA VAL A 14 7.39 12.86 -32.70
C VAL A 14 7.60 12.59 -34.20
N ARG A 15 6.65 12.98 -35.06
CA ARG A 15 6.81 12.85 -36.52
C ARG A 15 7.96 13.69 -37.06
N GLU A 16 8.18 14.86 -36.47
CA GLU A 16 9.27 15.78 -36.83
C GLU A 16 10.64 15.32 -36.28
N GLY A 17 10.73 14.14 -35.63
CA GLY A 17 11.96 13.58 -35.07
C GLY A 17 12.27 14.06 -33.64
N GLY A 18 11.34 14.78 -33.02
CA GLY A 18 11.45 15.19 -31.62
C GLY A 18 11.27 14.04 -30.63
N LEU A 19 11.77 14.24 -29.41
CA LEU A 19 11.68 13.25 -28.34
C LEU A 19 10.22 12.97 -27.95
N ASN A 20 9.89 11.69 -27.76
CA ASN A 20 8.58 11.28 -27.25
C ASN A 20 8.51 11.50 -25.72
N PRO A 21 7.70 12.46 -25.22
CA PRO A 21 7.61 12.76 -23.79
C PRO A 21 6.94 11.64 -22.99
N GLU A 22 6.22 10.71 -23.64
CA GLU A 22 5.61 9.56 -22.94
C GLU A 22 6.69 8.62 -22.37
N LEU A 23 7.90 8.59 -22.95
CA LEU A 23 9.02 7.78 -22.45
C LEU A 23 9.57 8.29 -21.11
N GLN A 24 9.45 9.60 -20.86
CA GLN A 24 9.93 10.22 -19.62
C GLN A 24 8.83 10.32 -18.56
N ARG A 25 7.59 9.98 -18.89
CA ARG A 25 6.49 10.04 -17.93
C ARG A 25 6.57 8.86 -16.97
N LEU A 26 6.48 9.20 -15.69
CA LEU A 26 6.28 8.21 -14.65
C LEU A 26 4.92 7.54 -14.82
N GLN A 27 4.89 6.23 -14.59
CA GLN A 27 3.68 5.44 -14.52
C GLN A 27 3.28 5.23 -13.06
N TRP A 28 1.99 5.00 -12.84
CA TRP A 28 1.47 4.67 -11.51
C TRP A 28 1.74 3.22 -11.08
N ASN A 29 2.43 2.42 -11.90
CA ASN A 29 2.79 1.02 -11.60
C ASN A 29 1.58 0.15 -11.17
N GLY A 30 0.42 0.32 -11.84
CA GLY A 30 -0.80 -0.44 -11.52
C GLY A 30 -1.54 0.04 -10.26
N LEU A 31 -1.04 1.06 -9.56
CA LEU A 31 -1.78 1.73 -8.50
C LEU A 31 -2.83 2.65 -9.14
N VAL A 32 -4.06 2.58 -8.64
CA VAL A 32 -5.12 3.55 -8.92
C VAL A 32 -5.18 4.47 -7.70
N PRO A 33 -4.58 5.67 -7.73
CA PRO A 33 -4.42 6.53 -6.55
C PRO A 33 -5.74 6.97 -5.93
N VAL A 34 -6.80 7.00 -6.74
CA VAL A 34 -8.15 7.39 -6.33
C VAL A 34 -8.84 6.28 -5.54
N GLU A 35 -8.59 5.01 -5.88
CA GLU A 35 -9.36 3.87 -5.35
C GLU A 35 -8.60 3.09 -4.27
N ARG A 36 -7.28 3.00 -4.39
CA ARG A 36 -6.46 2.12 -3.54
C ARG A 36 -5.34 2.92 -2.89
N LYS A 37 -5.60 3.42 -1.69
CA LYS A 37 -4.56 3.97 -0.82
C LYS A 37 -3.83 2.79 -0.14
N THR A 38 -2.52 2.73 -0.26
CA THR A 38 -1.72 1.85 0.58
C THR A 38 -1.88 2.31 2.04
N PRO A 39 -1.89 1.38 3.02
CA PRO A 39 -2.05 1.77 4.41
C PRO A 39 -0.88 2.65 4.82
N THR A 40 -1.20 3.72 5.55
CA THR A 40 -0.19 4.60 6.13
C THR A 40 0.65 3.86 7.17
N LEU A 41 1.83 4.40 7.53
CA LEU A 41 2.70 3.79 8.54
C LEU A 41 1.97 3.60 9.88
N THR A 42 1.11 4.55 10.25
CA THR A 42 0.27 4.49 11.46
C THR A 42 -0.75 3.36 11.39
N GLU A 43 -1.51 3.28 10.29
CA GLU A 43 -2.49 2.20 10.08
C GLU A 43 -1.85 0.80 10.06
N LYS A 44 -0.63 0.69 9.53
CA LYS A 44 0.13 -0.57 9.54
C LYS A 44 0.49 -0.98 10.97
N LYS A 45 0.97 -0.04 11.79
CA LYS A 45 1.31 -0.28 13.20
C LYS A 45 0.07 -0.67 14.00
N ASP A 46 -1.02 0.08 13.86
CA ASP A 46 -2.29 -0.21 14.55
C ASP A 46 -2.87 -1.56 14.17
N ARG A 47 -2.79 -1.92 12.88
CA ARG A 47 -3.22 -3.24 12.41
C ARG A 47 -2.38 -4.35 13.01
N LEU A 48 -1.06 -4.19 13.13
CA LEU A 48 -0.21 -5.21 13.77
C LEU A 48 -0.60 -5.41 15.25
N HIS A 49 -0.79 -4.33 16.00
CA HIS A 49 -1.22 -4.39 17.40
C HIS A 49 -2.61 -5.03 17.58
N ARG A 50 -3.54 -4.80 16.64
CA ARG A 50 -4.93 -5.27 16.76
C ARG A 50 -5.20 -6.60 16.08
N LYS A 51 -4.52 -6.94 14.99
CA LYS A 51 -4.78 -8.15 14.19
C LYS A 51 -4.32 -9.42 14.91
N HIS A 52 -3.19 -9.33 15.61
CA HIS A 52 -2.66 -10.42 16.43
C HIS A 52 -2.90 -10.13 17.92
N LYS A 53 -4.14 -9.74 18.28
CA LYS A 53 -4.51 -9.67 19.70
C LYS A 53 -4.10 -10.98 20.34
N GLN A 54 -3.33 -10.85 21.42
CA GLN A 54 -2.65 -11.92 22.12
C GLN A 54 -3.63 -13.02 22.56
N LYS A 55 -4.00 -13.91 21.62
CA LYS A 55 -4.86 -15.05 21.90
C LYS A 55 -4.19 -16.00 22.91
N TRP A 56 -2.87 -15.85 23.10
CA TRP A 56 -2.04 -16.67 23.97
C TRP A 56 -1.55 -15.99 25.25
N ASN A 57 -1.56 -14.65 25.40
CA ASN A 57 -0.97 -14.01 26.59
C ASN A 57 -2.03 -13.62 27.64
N ARG A 58 -3.12 -14.39 27.76
CA ARG A 58 -4.09 -14.20 28.86
C ARG A 58 -3.63 -14.79 30.19
N THR A 59 -2.49 -15.49 30.25
CA THR A 59 -2.03 -16.21 31.45
C THR A 59 -0.82 -15.59 32.16
N LEU A 60 -0.28 -14.46 31.68
CA LEU A 60 0.90 -13.82 32.30
C LEU A 60 0.55 -12.53 33.06
N GLN A 61 -0.66 -12.47 33.64
CA GLN A 61 -1.00 -11.48 34.67
C GLN A 61 -1.25 -12.15 36.02
N SER A 62 -0.45 -13.18 36.36
CA SER A 62 -0.23 -13.53 37.76
C SER A 62 1.06 -12.85 38.20
N SER A 63 1.00 -12.11 39.29
CA SER A 63 2.16 -11.55 39.99
C SER A 63 3.08 -12.63 40.59
N ASP A 64 2.76 -13.91 40.42
CA ASP A 64 3.56 -15.04 40.84
C ASP A 64 3.47 -16.11 39.74
N GLY A 65 4.58 -16.35 39.03
CA GLY A 65 4.66 -17.09 37.77
C GLY A 65 4.48 -18.59 37.86
N SER A 66 3.56 -19.10 38.69
CA SER A 66 3.31 -20.53 38.86
C SER A 66 2.13 -21.00 38.01
N ILE A 67 2.41 -21.91 37.07
CA ILE A 67 1.40 -22.65 36.28
C ILE A 67 1.16 -23.98 37.02
N PHE A 68 0.04 -24.11 37.72
CA PHE A 68 -0.37 -25.36 38.36
C PHE A 68 -1.15 -26.23 37.36
N TYR A 69 -0.59 -27.40 37.02
CA TYR A 69 -1.32 -28.49 36.39
C TYR A 69 -1.83 -29.43 37.49
N PHE A 70 -3.13 -29.45 37.75
CA PHE A 70 -3.74 -30.56 38.49
C PHE A 70 -3.91 -31.73 37.52
N GLY A 71 -3.02 -32.71 37.63
CA GLY A 71 -3.19 -34.05 37.06
C GLY A 71 -4.10 -34.88 37.96
N ALA A 72 -4.99 -35.64 37.34
CA ALA A 72 -6.04 -36.48 37.92
C ALA A 72 -5.55 -37.53 38.92
#